data_AF-A0A645D6G4-F1
#
_entry.id   AF-A0A645D6G4-F1
#
_cell.length_a   1.000
_cell.length_b   1.000
_cell.length_c   1.000
_cell.angle_alpha   90.00
_cell.angle_beta   90.00
_cell.angle_gamma   90.00
#
_symmetry.space_group_name_H-M   'P 1'
#
loop_
_entity.id
_entity.type
_entity.pdbx_description
1 polymer ?
#
loop_
_entity_poly.entity_id
_entity_poly.type
_entity_poly.pdbx_seq_one_letter_code
_entity_poly.pdbx_strand_id
1 'polypeptide(L)'
;MDVQSDGTHNRCVFTLVGSPEGIEEAAFQLCKKATETIDLTKHEGAHPRMGATDVIPFVPTMDITVEECVEISKHVAQRIWDELKVPSFLYEDSATSPDRVNLAKVRKGQFEGMPEKLLLPEWAPDYGERKIHPTAGIIAIGARMPLVAFNVNLDTDNVEVAKEIAKAIRGSSGGFKHCKAIGLLLEDRNIAQVSMNMVNYEGTPLYYTYEMIRALADRYGVRIIGTEVVGLTPAKALIDCAEFYLKIENFNCRNQVMEYHLIDME
;
A
#
# COMPACT_ATOMS: atom_id res chain seq x y z
N MET A 1 5.35 -9.30 -12.17
CA MET A 1 6.63 -9.24 -11.43
C MET A 1 6.55 -10.10 -10.19
N ASP A 2 5.51 -9.94 -9.36
CA ASP A 2 5.34 -10.71 -8.12
C ASP A 2 3.85 -10.97 -7.85
N VAL A 3 3.57 -12.07 -7.15
CA VAL A 3 2.22 -12.44 -6.67
C VAL A 3 2.36 -12.92 -5.23
N GLN A 4 1.77 -12.18 -4.30
CA GLN A 4 1.76 -12.53 -2.89
C GLN A 4 0.34 -12.90 -2.46
N SER A 5 0.16 -14.15 -2.06
CA SER A 5 -1.10 -14.67 -1.52
C SER A 5 -0.96 -14.96 -0.03
N ASP A 6 -1.94 -14.53 0.75
CA ASP A 6 -1.98 -14.73 2.20
C ASP A 6 -3.31 -15.38 2.57
N GLY A 7 -3.24 -16.60 3.11
CA GLY A 7 -4.42 -17.38 3.49
C GLY A 7 -5.16 -16.80 4.69
N THR A 8 -4.46 -16.18 5.64
CA THR A 8 -5.05 -15.58 6.85
C THR A 8 -5.77 -14.28 6.51
N HIS A 9 -5.15 -13.44 5.67
CA HIS A 9 -5.76 -12.19 5.20
C HIS A 9 -6.79 -12.40 4.08
N ASN A 10 -6.86 -13.61 3.50
CA ASN A 10 -7.66 -14.02 2.35
C ASN A 10 -7.63 -12.98 1.21
N ARG A 11 -6.42 -12.60 0.81
CA ARG A 11 -6.18 -11.62 -0.25
C ARG A 11 -4.97 -12.00 -1.09
N CYS A 12 -4.93 -11.46 -2.30
CA CYS A 12 -3.78 -11.56 -3.19
C CYS A 12 -3.34 -10.16 -3.66
N VAL A 13 -2.05 -9.90 -3.64
CA VAL A 13 -1.44 -8.67 -4.15
C VAL A 13 -0.66 -9.02 -5.41
N PHE A 14 -0.97 -8.33 -6.51
CA PHE A 14 -0.26 -8.45 -7.77
C PHE A 14 0.63 -7.22 -7.94
N THR A 15 1.91 -7.44 -8.25
CA THR A 15 2.84 -6.37 -8.63
C THR A 15 3.24 -6.54 -10.08
N LEU A 16 2.91 -5.53 -10.87
CA LEU A 16 3.10 -5.47 -12.32
C LEU A 16 3.86 -4.20 -12.68
N VAL A 17 4.68 -4.26 -13.72
CA VAL A 17 5.44 -3.13 -14.27
C VAL A 17 5.32 -3.22 -15.79
N GLY A 18 5.14 -2.08 -16.46
CA GLY A 18 4.99 -2.00 -17.90
C GLY A 18 4.89 -0.55 -18.37
N SER A 19 4.80 -0.35 -19.69
CA SER A 19 4.48 0.96 -20.27
C SER A 19 3.10 1.44 -19.79
N PRO A 20 2.78 2.75 -19.90
CA PRO A 20 1.46 3.28 -19.59
C PRO A 20 0.31 2.47 -20.19
N GLU A 21 0.36 2.20 -21.50
CA GLU A 21 -0.70 1.46 -22.20
C GLU A 21 -0.76 0.00 -21.76
N GLY A 22 0.40 -0.62 -21.55
CA GLY A 22 0.49 -2.01 -21.12
C GLY A 22 -0.05 -2.22 -19.70
N ILE A 23 0.25 -1.30 -18.78
CA ILE A 23 -0.19 -1.40 -17.39
C ILE A 23 -1.68 -1.08 -17.25
N GLU A 24 -2.22 -0.15 -18.06
CA GLU A 24 -3.66 0.10 -18.16
C GLU A 24 -4.44 -1.14 -18.57
N GLU A 25 -4.00 -1.78 -19.66
CA GLU A 25 -4.65 -3.01 -20.17
C GLU A 25 -4.53 -4.16 -19.16
N ALA A 26 -3.35 -4.35 -18.57
CA ALA A 26 -3.15 -5.41 -17.57
C ALA A 26 -4.02 -5.21 -16.32
N ALA A 27 -4.10 -3.98 -15.81
CA ALA A 27 -4.95 -3.65 -14.65
C ALA A 27 -6.43 -3.89 -14.97
N PHE A 28 -6.89 -3.49 -16.15
CA PHE A 28 -8.27 -3.73 -16.59
C PHE A 28 -8.57 -5.23 -16.71
N GLN A 29 -7.73 -6.01 -17.40
CA GLN A 29 -7.95 -7.45 -17.57
C GLN A 29 -7.94 -8.21 -16.24
N LEU A 30 -7.04 -7.85 -15.32
CA LEU A 30 -7.01 -8.42 -13.98
C LEU A 30 -8.30 -8.10 -13.21
N CYS A 31 -8.76 -6.84 -13.27
CA CYS A 31 -10.00 -6.43 -12.64
C CYS A 31 -11.20 -7.16 -13.23
N LYS A 32 -11.27 -7.27 -14.56
CA LYS A 32 -12.32 -8.02 -15.27
C LYS A 32 -12.37 -9.45 -14.79
N LYS A 33 -11.21 -10.13 -14.73
CA LYS A 33 -11.15 -11.52 -14.29
C LYS A 33 -11.57 -11.68 -12.83
N ALA A 34 -11.17 -10.76 -11.96
CA ALA A 34 -11.61 -10.74 -10.56
C ALA A 34 -13.13 -10.55 -10.44
N THR A 35 -13.72 -9.60 -11.18
CA THR A 35 -15.18 -9.38 -11.23
C THR A 35 -15.95 -10.61 -11.71
N GLU A 36 -15.41 -11.37 -12.66
CA GLU A 36 -16.03 -12.59 -13.19
C GLU A 36 -15.98 -13.79 -12.23
N THR A 37 -14.98 -13.83 -11.33
CA THR A 37 -14.64 -15.05 -10.58
C THR A 37 -14.81 -14.93 -9.07
N ILE A 38 -14.80 -13.72 -8.53
CA ILE A 38 -14.89 -13.46 -7.10
C ILE A 38 -16.30 -13.00 -6.76
N ASP A 39 -16.89 -13.67 -5.77
CA ASP A 39 -18.18 -13.32 -5.19
C ASP A 39 -17.97 -12.85 -3.75
N LEU A 40 -17.95 -11.53 -3.55
CA LEU A 40 -17.76 -10.94 -2.22
C LEU A 40 -18.85 -11.29 -1.23
N THR A 41 -20.04 -11.70 -1.68
CA THR A 41 -21.12 -12.13 -0.79
C THR A 41 -20.77 -13.42 -0.03
N LYS A 42 -19.71 -14.11 -0.47
CA LYS A 42 -19.17 -15.34 0.13
C LYS A 42 -17.73 -15.18 0.61
N HIS A 43 -17.17 -13.97 0.51
CA HIS A 43 -15.78 -13.70 0.88
C HIS A 43 -15.67 -13.20 2.31
N GLU A 44 -14.84 -13.87 3.10
CA GLU A 44 -14.44 -13.48 4.44
C GLU A 44 -12.92 -13.51 4.56
N GLY A 45 -12.32 -12.53 5.26
CA GLY A 45 -10.88 -12.46 5.47
C GLY A 45 -10.54 -11.46 6.57
N ALA A 46 -9.36 -11.64 7.20
CA ALA A 46 -8.92 -10.74 8.27
C ALA A 46 -8.61 -9.32 7.78
N HIS A 47 -8.35 -9.14 6.47
CA HIS A 47 -8.04 -7.83 5.90
C HIS A 47 -9.31 -7.09 5.46
N PRO A 48 -9.48 -5.80 5.81
CA PRO A 48 -10.58 -4.99 5.32
C PRO A 48 -10.61 -4.92 3.80
N ARG A 49 -11.78 -5.16 3.20
CA ARG A 49 -12.02 -5.14 1.75
C ARG A 49 -13.37 -4.52 1.41
N MET A 50 -13.48 -3.86 0.27
CA MET A 50 -14.73 -3.33 -0.27
C MET A 50 -15.00 -3.73 -1.73
N GLY A 51 -14.02 -4.33 -2.40
CA GLY A 51 -14.10 -4.76 -3.79
C GLY A 51 -13.41 -6.10 -4.05
N ALA A 52 -13.90 -6.86 -5.04
CA ALA A 52 -13.24 -8.06 -5.54
C ALA A 52 -11.83 -7.70 -6.05
N THR A 53 -11.74 -6.56 -6.73
CA THR A 53 -10.53 -5.76 -6.83
C THR A 53 -10.65 -4.61 -5.84
N ASP A 54 -9.91 -4.66 -4.74
CA ASP A 54 -10.11 -3.73 -3.63
C ASP A 54 -9.36 -2.39 -3.82
N VAL A 55 -8.20 -2.41 -4.49
CA VAL A 55 -7.48 -1.20 -4.90
C VAL A 55 -6.64 -1.43 -6.14
N ILE A 56 -6.54 -0.41 -6.99
CA ILE A 56 -5.62 -0.35 -8.13
C ILE A 56 -4.78 0.92 -8.00
N PRO A 57 -3.56 0.83 -7.42
CA PRO A 57 -2.64 1.95 -7.36
C PRO A 57 -1.70 1.97 -8.57
N PHE A 58 -1.61 3.11 -9.24
CA PHE A 58 -0.54 3.43 -10.19
C PHE A 58 0.58 4.16 -9.46
N VAL A 59 1.81 3.73 -9.70
CA VAL A 59 2.98 4.21 -8.98
C VAL A 59 4.04 4.60 -10.02
N PRO A 60 4.54 5.84 -10.01
CA PRO A 60 5.58 6.23 -10.94
C PRO A 60 6.87 5.47 -10.64
N THR A 61 7.56 5.05 -11.69
CA THR A 61 8.81 4.28 -11.58
C THR A 61 9.95 4.95 -12.34
N MET A 62 9.93 4.90 -13.67
CA MET A 62 10.96 5.46 -14.55
C MET A 62 10.30 6.36 -15.59
N ASP A 63 10.85 7.57 -15.77
CA ASP A 63 10.42 8.55 -16.79
C ASP A 63 8.92 8.81 -16.87
N ILE A 64 8.24 8.72 -15.72
CA ILE A 64 6.82 9.01 -15.59
C ILE A 64 6.56 9.76 -14.27
N THR A 65 5.73 10.78 -14.35
CA THR A 65 5.35 11.62 -13.21
C THR A 65 4.16 11.03 -12.45
N VAL A 66 3.92 11.52 -11.23
CA VAL A 66 2.71 11.18 -10.47
C VAL A 66 1.48 11.69 -11.22
N GLU A 67 1.56 12.86 -11.84
CA GLU A 67 0.48 13.49 -12.60
C GLU A 67 0.06 12.62 -13.79
N GLU A 68 1.02 12.05 -14.52
CA GLU A 68 0.73 11.07 -15.59
C GLU A 68 0.07 9.81 -15.04
N CYS A 69 0.53 9.31 -13.88
CA CYS A 69 -0.13 8.19 -13.19
C CYS A 69 -1.57 8.54 -12.74
N VAL A 70 -1.85 9.79 -12.39
CA VAL A 70 -3.21 10.25 -12.06
C VAL A 70 -4.11 10.17 -13.30
N GLU A 71 -3.63 10.58 -14.48
CA GLU A 71 -4.41 10.47 -15.71
C GLU A 71 -4.67 9.00 -16.10
N ILE A 72 -3.66 8.13 -15.99
CA ILE A 72 -3.80 6.68 -16.15
C ILE A 72 -4.90 6.13 -15.22
N SER A 73 -4.91 6.55 -13.95
CA SER A 73 -5.89 6.09 -12.97
C SER A 73 -7.33 6.45 -13.36
N LYS A 74 -7.54 7.63 -13.97
CA LYS A 74 -8.83 8.11 -14.45
C LYS A 74 -9.29 7.34 -15.70
N HIS A 75 -8.39 7.09 -16.64
CA HIS A 75 -8.71 6.30 -17.84
C HIS A 75 -9.17 4.88 -17.48
N VAL A 76 -8.43 4.21 -16.59
CA VAL A 76 -8.77 2.86 -16.13
C VAL A 76 -10.08 2.84 -15.35
N ALA A 77 -10.31 3.83 -14.48
CA ALA A 77 -11.57 3.95 -13.74
C ALA A 77 -12.79 4.12 -14.67
N GLN A 78 -12.67 5.01 -15.67
CA GLN A 78 -13.72 5.21 -16.68
C GLN A 78 -14.02 3.91 -17.43
N ARG A 79 -12.99 3.21 -17.93
CA ARG A 79 -13.16 1.96 -18.68
C ARG A 79 -13.77 0.84 -17.85
N ILE A 80 -13.36 0.70 -16.58
CA ILE A 80 -13.95 -0.28 -15.64
C ILE A 80 -15.44 0.00 -15.46
N TRP A 81 -15.84 1.28 -15.30
CA TRP A 81 -17.25 1.63 -15.22
C TRP A 81 -18.00 1.32 -16.52
N ASP A 82 -17.43 1.66 -17.67
CA ASP A 82 -18.09 1.49 -18.97
C ASP A 82 -18.31 0.03 -19.31
N GLU A 83 -17.31 -0.83 -19.10
CA GLU A 83 -17.33 -2.24 -19.51
C GLU A 83 -17.78 -3.21 -18.41
N LEU A 84 -17.45 -2.95 -17.13
CA LEU A 84 -17.70 -3.89 -16.03
C LEU A 84 -18.80 -3.42 -15.07
N LYS A 85 -19.24 -2.17 -15.17
CA LYS A 85 -20.25 -1.55 -14.28
C LYS A 85 -19.89 -1.66 -12.80
N VAL A 86 -18.60 -1.66 -12.48
CA VAL A 86 -18.12 -1.58 -11.11
C VAL A 86 -17.83 -0.11 -10.81
N PRO A 87 -18.45 0.49 -9.77
CA PRO A 87 -18.15 1.88 -9.41
C PRO A 87 -16.74 1.99 -8.83
N SER A 88 -16.21 3.22 -8.79
CA SER A 88 -14.91 3.47 -8.17
C SER A 88 -14.80 4.83 -7.47
N PHE A 89 -13.98 4.86 -6.43
CA PHE A 89 -13.43 6.07 -5.84
C PHE A 89 -12.03 6.33 -6.37
N LEU A 90 -11.73 7.58 -6.70
CA LEU A 90 -10.36 8.05 -6.85
C LEU A 90 -9.76 8.36 -5.49
N TYR A 91 -8.54 7.90 -5.22
CA TYR A 91 -7.88 7.99 -3.91
C TYR A 91 -6.41 8.46 -3.99
N GLU A 92 -5.82 8.79 -2.84
CA GLU A 92 -4.47 9.39 -2.69
C GLU A 92 -4.29 10.59 -3.65
N ASP A 93 -3.28 10.60 -4.53
CA ASP A 93 -3.00 11.76 -5.40
C ASP A 93 -4.07 11.95 -6.49
N SER A 94 -4.89 10.93 -6.75
CA SER A 94 -6.05 11.04 -7.65
C SER A 94 -7.32 11.53 -6.95
N ALA A 95 -7.32 11.68 -5.63
CA ALA A 95 -8.51 11.97 -4.84
C ALA A 95 -9.19 13.29 -5.25
N THR A 96 -10.50 13.23 -5.50
CA THR A 96 -11.32 14.42 -5.83
C THR A 96 -11.76 15.20 -4.59
N SER A 97 -11.53 14.67 -3.39
CA SER A 97 -11.77 15.36 -2.13
C SER A 97 -10.77 14.95 -1.06
N PRO A 98 -10.50 15.82 -0.06
CA PRO A 98 -9.56 15.51 1.04
C PRO A 98 -9.92 14.23 1.81
N ASP A 99 -11.21 13.88 1.84
CA ASP A 99 -11.72 12.70 2.54
C ASP A 99 -11.39 11.38 1.85
N ARG A 100 -11.02 11.43 0.56
CA ARG A 100 -10.68 10.25 -0.25
C ARG A 100 -9.18 9.98 -0.34
N VAL A 101 -8.34 10.89 0.15
CA VAL A 101 -6.88 10.70 0.17
C VAL A 101 -6.53 9.43 0.96
N ASN A 102 -7.12 9.25 2.14
CA ASN A 102 -6.80 8.10 3.00
C ASN A 102 -7.64 6.85 2.65
N LEU A 103 -6.98 5.83 2.11
CA LEU A 103 -7.60 4.54 1.78
C LEU A 103 -8.37 3.88 2.93
N ALA A 104 -7.92 4.01 4.18
CA ALA A 104 -8.64 3.44 5.33
C ALA A 104 -9.98 4.16 5.57
N LYS A 105 -10.05 5.47 5.29
CA LYS A 105 -11.30 6.24 5.33
C LYS A 105 -12.21 5.85 4.16
N VAL A 106 -11.64 5.68 2.97
CA VAL A 106 -12.35 5.19 1.77
C VAL A 106 -12.95 3.80 2.01
N ARG A 107 -12.21 2.88 2.63
CA ARG A 107 -12.67 1.50 2.91
C ARG A 107 -13.48 1.32 4.18
N LYS A 108 -13.65 2.38 4.99
CA LYS A 108 -14.44 2.30 6.21
C LYS A 108 -15.86 1.82 5.88
N GLY A 109 -16.27 0.75 6.57
CA GLY A 109 -17.52 0.03 6.30
C GLY A 109 -17.35 -1.29 5.57
N GLN A 110 -16.18 -1.54 4.95
CA GLN A 110 -15.90 -2.72 4.13
C GLN A 110 -16.97 -2.92 3.03
N PHE A 111 -17.08 -4.11 2.44
CA PHE A 111 -18.10 -4.43 1.43
C PHE A 111 -19.53 -4.19 1.96
N GLU A 112 -19.80 -4.60 3.19
CA GLU A 112 -21.13 -4.61 3.81
C GLU A 112 -21.67 -3.20 4.03
N GLY A 113 -20.81 -2.22 4.36
CA GLY A 113 -21.21 -0.85 4.63
C GLY A 113 -21.25 0.07 3.39
N MET A 114 -20.77 -0.38 2.23
CA MET A 114 -20.76 0.45 1.02
C MET A 114 -22.15 0.82 0.49
N PRO A 115 -23.18 -0.06 0.49
CA PRO A 115 -24.51 0.31 0.02
C PRO A 115 -25.06 1.56 0.70
N GLU A 116 -24.90 1.69 2.02
CA GLU A 116 -25.35 2.86 2.78
C GLU A 116 -24.42 4.06 2.56
N LYS A 117 -23.11 3.81 2.56
CA LYS A 117 -22.11 4.86 2.38
C LYS A 117 -22.28 5.59 1.05
N LEU A 118 -22.54 4.88 -0.04
CA LEU A 118 -22.70 5.46 -1.38
C LEU A 118 -23.91 6.39 -1.51
N LEU A 119 -24.90 6.29 -0.62
CA LEU A 119 -26.05 7.19 -0.60
C LEU A 119 -25.69 8.58 -0.04
N LEU A 120 -24.64 8.67 0.76
CA LEU A 120 -24.14 9.93 1.30
C LEU A 120 -23.58 10.80 0.16
N PRO A 121 -24.02 12.06 0.01
CA PRO A 121 -23.58 12.93 -1.09
C PRO A 121 -22.06 13.04 -1.24
N GLU A 122 -21.32 13.09 -0.13
CA GLU A 122 -19.86 13.21 -0.08
C GLU A 122 -19.13 11.90 -0.49
N TRP A 123 -19.84 10.78 -0.50
CA TRP A 123 -19.34 9.46 -0.88
C TRP A 123 -19.96 8.94 -2.17
N ALA A 124 -20.51 9.82 -3.01
CA ALA A 124 -20.86 9.48 -4.38
C ALA A 124 -19.60 9.02 -5.16
N PRO A 125 -19.60 7.88 -5.88
CA PRO A 125 -18.43 7.44 -6.65
C PRO A 125 -17.95 8.50 -7.64
N ASP A 126 -16.65 8.52 -7.92
CA ASP A 126 -16.10 9.35 -8.98
C ASP A 126 -16.52 8.83 -10.36
N TYR A 127 -16.62 7.50 -10.47
CA TYR A 127 -17.15 6.82 -11.65
C TYR A 127 -18.21 5.81 -11.23
N GLY A 128 -19.34 5.83 -11.93
CA GLY A 128 -20.47 4.93 -11.72
C GLY A 128 -21.62 5.49 -10.89
N GLU A 129 -22.62 4.63 -10.71
CA GLU A 129 -23.83 4.95 -9.94
C GLU A 129 -23.58 4.85 -8.43
N ARG A 130 -24.46 5.44 -7.62
CA ARG A 130 -24.44 5.35 -6.14
C ARG A 130 -24.90 3.97 -5.63
N LYS A 131 -24.37 2.91 -6.23
CA LYS A 131 -24.71 1.51 -5.93
C LYS A 131 -23.48 0.64 -6.22
N ILE A 132 -23.19 -0.30 -5.31
CA ILE A 132 -22.12 -1.28 -5.50
C ILE A 132 -22.46 -2.29 -6.62
N HIS A 133 -21.43 -2.87 -7.23
CA HIS A 133 -21.61 -4.08 -8.00
C HIS A 133 -22.05 -5.24 -7.07
N PRO A 134 -23.09 -6.03 -7.42
CA PRO A 134 -23.69 -7.01 -6.50
C PRO A 134 -22.71 -8.01 -5.88
N THR A 135 -21.74 -8.49 -6.67
CA THR A 135 -20.76 -9.49 -6.24
C THR A 135 -19.34 -8.93 -6.14
N ALA A 136 -19.06 -7.79 -6.77
CA ALA A 136 -17.70 -7.27 -6.92
C ALA A 136 -17.46 -6.02 -6.08
N GLY A 137 -18.51 -5.42 -5.49
CA GLY A 137 -18.38 -4.28 -4.60
C GLY A 137 -18.02 -2.99 -5.34
N ILE A 138 -17.01 -2.29 -4.84
CA ILE A 138 -16.48 -1.01 -5.34
C ILE A 138 -14.96 -1.00 -5.26
N ILE A 139 -14.30 -0.25 -6.14
CA ILE A 139 -12.83 -0.19 -6.25
C ILE A 139 -12.31 1.17 -5.79
N ALA A 140 -11.16 1.20 -5.12
CA ALA A 140 -10.35 2.43 -5.00
C ALA A 140 -9.28 2.43 -6.10
N ILE A 141 -9.24 3.45 -6.95
CA ILE A 141 -8.26 3.56 -8.05
C ILE A 141 -7.51 4.86 -7.87
N GLY A 142 -6.20 4.89 -8.02
CA GLY A 142 -5.49 6.15 -7.87
C GLY A 142 -4.00 6.07 -8.13
N ALA A 143 -3.35 7.21 -8.08
CA ALA A 143 -1.91 7.33 -8.15
C ALA A 143 -1.31 7.63 -6.77
N ARG A 144 -0.08 7.19 -6.56
CA ARG A 144 0.70 7.54 -5.37
C ARG A 144 2.18 7.27 -5.58
N MET A 145 3.01 7.92 -4.76
CA MET A 145 4.41 7.53 -4.63
C MET A 145 4.57 6.05 -4.21
N PRO A 146 5.70 5.40 -4.56
CA PRO A 146 6.00 4.06 -4.12
C PRO A 146 5.92 3.95 -2.60
N LEU A 147 5.22 2.93 -2.11
CA LEU A 147 5.30 2.59 -0.70
C LEU A 147 6.32 1.48 -0.50
N VAL A 148 6.95 1.49 0.66
CA VAL A 148 7.67 0.33 1.18
C VAL A 148 6.87 -0.27 2.34
N ALA A 149 6.41 -1.50 2.16
CA ALA A 149 5.85 -2.28 3.26
C ALA A 149 7.00 -2.98 3.99
N PHE A 150 7.23 -2.56 5.23
CA PHE A 150 8.37 -2.98 6.03
C PHE A 150 7.89 -3.40 7.42
N ASN A 151 8.26 -4.59 7.85
CA ASN A 151 7.89 -5.10 9.16
C ASN A 151 9.14 -5.30 10.02
N VAL A 152 9.00 -5.05 11.32
CA VAL A 152 10.05 -5.29 12.31
C VAL A 152 9.54 -6.29 13.35
N ASN A 153 10.21 -7.42 13.47
CA ASN A 153 9.87 -8.53 14.36
C ASN A 153 10.54 -8.32 15.72
N LEU A 154 9.75 -8.43 16.79
CA LEU A 154 10.21 -8.25 18.17
C LEU A 154 10.30 -9.60 18.89
N ASP A 155 11.30 -9.73 19.77
CA ASP A 155 11.55 -10.90 20.63
C ASP A 155 10.57 -10.97 21.81
N THR A 156 9.27 -10.92 21.52
CA THR A 156 8.20 -11.00 22.51
C THR A 156 6.91 -11.40 21.82
N ASP A 157 6.01 -12.10 22.50
CA ASP A 157 4.62 -12.31 22.07
C ASP A 157 3.67 -11.21 22.58
N ASN A 158 4.17 -10.26 23.36
CA ASN A 158 3.37 -9.16 23.89
C ASN A 158 3.06 -8.13 22.79
N VAL A 159 1.92 -8.32 22.13
CA VAL A 159 1.43 -7.43 21.08
C VAL A 159 1.24 -5.98 21.52
N GLU A 160 1.03 -5.72 22.82
CA GLU A 160 0.88 -4.34 23.32
C GLU A 160 2.18 -3.54 23.18
N VAL A 161 3.35 -4.20 23.28
CA VAL A 161 4.64 -3.55 23.01
C VAL A 161 4.71 -3.08 21.55
N ALA A 162 4.35 -3.96 20.61
CA ALA A 162 4.32 -3.60 19.19
C ALA A 162 3.29 -2.49 18.89
N LYS A 163 2.12 -2.52 19.53
CA LYS A 163 1.08 -1.48 19.36
C LYS A 163 1.53 -0.12 19.86
N GLU A 164 2.18 -0.05 21.02
CA GLU A 164 2.70 1.21 21.55
C GLU A 164 3.85 1.76 20.70
N ILE A 165 4.76 0.90 20.22
CA ILE A 165 5.81 1.32 19.27
C ILE A 165 5.18 1.82 17.97
N ALA A 166 4.24 1.08 17.37
CA ALA A 166 3.55 1.48 16.15
C ALA A 166 2.82 2.82 16.30
N LYS A 167 2.19 3.06 17.45
CA LYS A 167 1.54 4.33 17.80
C LYS A 167 2.55 5.47 17.90
N ALA A 168 3.73 5.24 18.47
CA ALA A 168 4.76 6.25 18.58
C ALA A 168 5.35 6.67 17.21
N ILE A 169 5.48 5.72 16.27
CA ILE A 169 6.11 6.00 14.97
C ILE A 169 5.14 6.46 13.88
N ARG A 170 3.83 6.14 13.97
CA ARG A 170 2.88 6.47 12.89
C ARG A 170 2.50 7.96 12.88
N GLY A 171 2.41 8.53 11.68
CA GLY A 171 2.11 9.94 11.49
C GLY A 171 0.73 10.35 12.04
N SER A 172 -0.27 9.47 11.97
CA SER A 172 -1.61 9.74 12.51
C SER A 172 -1.65 9.93 14.04
N SER A 173 -0.55 9.64 14.73
CA SER A 173 -0.41 9.81 16.19
C SER A 173 0.71 10.81 16.55
N GLY A 174 1.19 11.59 15.58
CA GLY A 174 2.24 12.59 15.78
C GLY A 174 3.67 12.07 15.58
N GLY A 175 3.84 10.82 15.13
CA GLY A 175 5.13 10.25 14.75
C GLY A 175 5.60 10.73 13.37
N PHE A 176 6.25 9.83 12.61
CA PHE A 176 6.76 10.17 11.29
C PHE A 176 5.63 10.39 10.28
N LYS A 177 5.66 11.56 9.63
CA LYS A 177 4.61 12.01 8.69
C LYS A 177 4.24 10.97 7.63
N HIS A 178 5.24 10.27 7.08
CA HIS A 178 5.05 9.30 5.99
C HIS A 178 5.03 7.83 6.44
N CYS A 179 4.79 7.58 7.74
CA CYS A 179 4.70 6.24 8.31
C CYS A 179 3.25 5.93 8.73
N LYS A 180 2.66 4.88 8.17
CA LYS A 180 1.43 4.25 8.68
C LYS A 180 1.84 2.94 9.36
N ALA A 181 1.58 2.76 10.66
CA ALA A 181 2.03 1.56 11.38
C ALA A 181 0.95 0.99 12.32
N ILE A 182 1.00 -0.34 12.48
CA ILE A 182 0.18 -1.12 13.40
C ILE A 182 1.03 -2.18 14.12
N GLY A 183 0.61 -2.58 15.32
CA GLY A 183 1.22 -3.69 16.05
C GLY A 183 0.35 -4.93 15.93
N LEU A 184 0.96 -6.06 15.54
CA LEU A 184 0.30 -7.33 15.28
C LEU A 184 0.99 -8.47 16.06
N LEU A 185 0.25 -9.54 16.32
CA LEU A 185 0.80 -10.81 16.79
C LEU A 185 0.82 -11.76 15.59
N LEU A 186 1.98 -12.33 15.29
CA LEU A 186 2.11 -13.44 14.36
C LEU A 186 1.88 -14.75 15.13
N GLU A 187 0.64 -15.25 15.10
CA GLU A 187 0.22 -16.41 15.90
C GLU A 187 1.02 -17.68 15.58
N ASP A 188 1.41 -17.86 14.32
CA ASP A 188 2.19 -18.99 13.82
C ASP A 188 3.61 -19.03 14.39
N ARG A 189 4.18 -17.86 14.68
CA ARG A 189 5.55 -17.70 15.19
C ARG A 189 5.60 -17.34 16.67
N ASN A 190 4.45 -17.02 17.28
CA ASN A 190 4.30 -16.46 18.62
C ASN A 190 5.24 -15.26 18.86
N ILE A 191 5.24 -14.30 17.93
CA ILE A 191 6.03 -13.06 18.02
C ILE A 191 5.20 -11.84 17.67
N ALA A 192 5.47 -10.73 18.33
CA ALA A 192 4.90 -9.43 18.05
C ALA A 192 5.68 -8.75 16.92
N GLN A 193 4.95 -8.06 16.06
CA GLN A 193 5.49 -7.40 14.88
C GLN A 193 4.98 -5.96 14.81
N VAL A 194 5.90 -5.03 14.56
CA VAL A 194 5.55 -3.67 14.11
C VAL A 194 5.47 -3.70 12.60
N SER A 195 4.25 -3.73 12.05
CA SER A 195 4.03 -3.67 10.61
C SER A 195 3.83 -2.21 10.18
N MET A 196 4.56 -1.76 9.16
CA MET A 196 4.43 -0.39 8.66
C MET A 196 4.46 -0.28 7.14
N ASN A 197 3.71 0.71 6.66
CA ASN A 197 3.67 1.19 5.30
C ASN A 197 4.31 2.57 5.25
N MET A 198 5.47 2.65 4.60
CA MET A 198 6.23 3.88 4.38
C MET A 198 5.74 4.49 3.07
N VAL A 199 4.78 5.40 3.16
CA VAL A 199 4.05 5.93 1.99
C VAL A 199 4.86 6.93 1.16
N ASN A 200 5.97 7.41 1.71
CA ASN A 200 7.01 8.13 0.99
C ASN A 200 8.34 7.86 1.72
N TYR A 201 9.12 6.92 1.18
CA TYR A 201 10.39 6.49 1.78
C TYR A 201 11.50 7.54 1.63
N GLU A 202 11.37 8.49 0.70
CA GLU A 202 12.33 9.61 0.59
C GLU A 202 12.04 10.68 1.64
N GLY A 203 10.76 10.96 1.92
CA GLY A 203 10.35 11.89 2.98
C GLY A 203 10.50 11.31 4.39
N THR A 204 10.46 9.99 4.55
CA THR A 204 10.82 9.30 5.80
C THR A 204 11.55 8.00 5.47
N PRO A 205 12.89 8.03 5.44
CA PRO A 205 13.72 6.86 5.18
C PRO A 205 13.53 5.71 6.18
N LEU A 206 13.68 4.48 5.70
CA LEU A 206 13.52 3.26 6.51
C LEU A 206 14.45 3.22 7.71
N TYR A 207 15.69 3.71 7.56
CA TYR A 207 16.66 3.69 8.65
C TYR A 207 16.21 4.54 9.84
N TYR A 208 15.49 5.66 9.63
CA TYR A 208 14.99 6.47 10.74
C TYR A 208 13.88 5.78 11.51
N THR A 209 12.91 5.16 10.81
CA THR A 209 11.85 4.41 11.49
C THR A 209 12.41 3.19 12.20
N TYR A 210 13.33 2.46 11.57
CA TYR A 210 14.01 1.32 12.16
C TYR A 210 14.77 1.69 13.44
N GLU A 211 15.58 2.76 13.41
CA GLU A 211 16.37 3.18 14.58
C GLU A 211 15.48 3.65 15.74
N MET A 212 14.36 4.31 15.44
CA MET A 212 13.37 4.67 16.46
C MET A 212 12.71 3.43 17.07
N ILE A 213 12.34 2.44 16.25
CA ILE A 213 11.79 1.16 16.73
C ILE A 213 12.81 0.44 17.59
N ARG A 214 14.08 0.41 17.19
CA ARG A 214 15.19 -0.18 17.97
C ARG A 214 15.30 0.48 19.34
N ALA A 215 15.36 1.81 19.40
CA ALA A 215 15.45 2.53 20.66
C ALA A 215 14.23 2.31 21.58
N LEU A 216 13.02 2.24 21.01
CA LEU A 216 11.81 1.96 21.78
C LEU A 216 11.74 0.50 22.24
N ALA A 217 12.12 -0.46 21.40
CA ALA A 217 12.23 -1.87 21.74
C ALA A 217 13.20 -2.08 22.91
N ASP A 218 14.39 -1.47 22.86
CA ASP A 218 15.38 -1.50 23.94
C ASP A 218 14.79 -0.95 25.25
N ARG A 219 13.99 0.13 25.20
CA ARG A 219 13.29 0.69 26.36
C ARG A 219 12.28 -0.27 26.98
N TYR A 220 11.64 -1.12 26.18
CA TYR A 220 10.73 -2.17 26.66
C TYR A 220 11.47 -3.46 27.06
N GLY A 221 12.81 -3.51 26.93
CA GLY A 221 13.60 -4.70 27.22
C GLY A 221 13.41 -5.81 26.19
N VAL A 222 12.94 -5.49 24.98
CA VAL A 222 12.73 -6.43 23.88
C VAL A 222 13.74 -6.16 22.77
N ARG A 223 14.10 -7.19 22.00
CA ARG A 223 15.06 -7.07 20.90
C ARG A 223 14.35 -7.15 19.56
N ILE A 224 14.94 -6.53 18.54
CA ILE A 224 14.57 -6.80 17.15
C ILE A 224 15.25 -8.11 16.75
N ILE A 225 14.47 -9.08 16.27
CA ILE A 225 14.95 -10.41 15.86
C ILE A 225 14.93 -10.61 14.34
N GLY A 226 14.44 -9.62 13.61
CA GLY A 226 14.47 -9.60 12.16
C GLY A 226 13.56 -8.54 11.59
N THR A 227 13.69 -8.33 10.29
CA THR A 227 12.83 -7.45 9.52
C THR A 227 12.35 -8.16 8.27
N GLU A 228 11.31 -7.62 7.66
CA GLU A 228 10.71 -8.19 6.45
C GLU A 228 10.31 -7.05 5.52
N VAL A 229 10.67 -7.17 4.25
CA VAL A 229 10.09 -6.35 3.18
C VAL A 229 8.96 -7.18 2.57
N VAL A 230 7.75 -6.61 2.54
CA VAL A 230 6.58 -7.26 1.95
C VAL A 230 6.43 -6.77 0.51
N GLY A 231 6.44 -7.69 -0.44
CA GLY A 231 6.43 -7.39 -1.87
C GLY A 231 7.77 -6.88 -2.39
N LEU A 232 7.70 -6.08 -3.47
CA LEU A 232 8.86 -5.41 -4.04
C LEU A 232 9.07 -4.04 -3.38
N THR A 233 10.34 -3.62 -3.28
CA THR A 233 10.73 -2.31 -2.77
C THR A 233 11.60 -1.59 -3.80
N PRO A 234 11.53 -0.25 -3.90
CA PRO A 234 12.52 0.52 -4.63
C PRO A 234 13.92 0.24 -4.08
N ALA A 235 14.89 0.00 -4.97
CA ALA A 235 16.28 -0.28 -4.58
C ALA A 235 16.86 0.85 -3.72
N LYS A 236 16.53 2.10 -4.07
CA LYS A 236 16.94 3.30 -3.34
C LYS A 236 16.58 3.22 -1.85
N ALA A 237 15.42 2.67 -1.48
CA ALA A 237 15.00 2.56 -0.08
C ALA A 237 15.97 1.70 0.76
N LEU A 238 16.60 0.70 0.15
CA LEU A 238 17.60 -0.16 0.79
C LEU A 238 19.01 0.44 0.69
N ILE A 239 19.33 1.06 -0.44
CA ILE A 239 20.62 1.75 -0.64
C ILE A 239 20.78 2.88 0.38
N ASP A 240 19.72 3.66 0.63
CA ASP A 240 19.72 4.73 1.64
C ASP A 240 20.03 4.19 3.04
N CYS A 241 19.56 2.98 3.38
CA CYS A 241 19.96 2.32 4.62
C CYS A 241 21.44 1.95 4.63
N ALA A 242 21.94 1.37 3.54
CA ALA A 242 23.36 1.00 3.43
C ALA A 242 24.26 2.23 3.55
N GLU A 243 23.93 3.31 2.85
CA GLU A 243 24.64 4.59 2.93
C GLU A 243 24.65 5.15 4.37
N PHE A 244 23.48 5.17 5.03
CA PHE A 244 23.36 5.64 6.41
C PHE A 244 24.24 4.85 7.39
N TYR A 245 24.22 3.52 7.34
CA TYR A 245 24.97 2.70 8.30
C TYR A 245 26.46 2.62 7.99
N LEU A 246 26.84 2.59 6.71
CA LEU A 246 28.24 2.51 6.29
C LEU A 246 28.93 3.87 6.31
N LYS A 247 28.17 4.98 6.34
CA LYS A 247 28.68 6.36 6.31
C LYS A 247 29.61 6.60 5.13
N ILE A 248 29.17 6.13 3.96
CA ILE A 248 29.98 6.19 2.75
C ILE A 248 30.17 7.67 2.35
N GLU A 249 31.42 8.11 2.27
CA GLU A 249 31.72 9.50 1.91
C GLU A 249 31.56 9.71 0.39
N ASN A 250 30.92 10.82 0.02
CA ASN A 250 30.69 11.23 -1.37
C ASN A 250 29.99 10.17 -2.24
N PHE A 251 29.14 9.34 -1.63
CA PHE A 251 28.39 8.33 -2.34
C PHE A 251 27.23 8.96 -3.13
N ASN A 252 27.09 8.58 -4.40
CA ASN A 252 25.92 8.85 -5.20
C ASN A 252 25.43 7.55 -5.84
N CYS A 253 24.29 7.05 -5.37
CA CYS A 253 23.74 5.79 -5.85
C CYS A 253 23.50 5.77 -7.37
N ARG A 254 23.18 6.90 -8.01
CA ARG A 254 22.98 6.98 -9.46
C ARG A 254 24.26 6.77 -10.28
N ASN A 255 25.41 7.13 -9.70
CA ASN A 255 26.70 7.06 -10.40
C ASN A 255 27.58 5.92 -9.93
N GLN A 256 27.24 5.27 -8.81
CA GLN A 256 28.11 4.30 -8.13
C GLN A 256 27.43 2.96 -7.83
N VAL A 257 26.14 2.80 -8.14
CA VAL A 257 25.47 1.49 -8.14
C VAL A 257 25.48 0.97 -9.58
N MET A 258 26.29 -0.06 -9.81
CA MET A 258 26.50 -0.64 -11.14
C MET A 258 25.19 -0.98 -11.85
N GLU A 259 24.22 -1.53 -11.13
CA GLU A 259 22.93 -1.93 -11.69
C GLU A 259 22.12 -0.74 -12.22
N TYR A 260 22.25 0.47 -11.66
CA TYR A 260 21.56 1.66 -12.18
C TYR A 260 22.08 2.08 -13.57
N HIS A 261 23.36 1.85 -13.85
CA HIS A 261 23.93 2.04 -15.20
C HIS A 261 23.44 0.99 -16.22
N LEU A 262 23.05 -0.20 -15.75
CA LEU A 262 22.59 -1.29 -16.64
C LEU A 262 21.14 -1.13 -17.08
N ILE A 263 20.35 -0.32 -16.35
CA ILE A 263 18.92 -0.12 -16.58
C ILE A 263 18.59 1.34 -16.88
N ASP A 264 19.58 2.13 -17.31
CA ASP A 264 19.46 3.53 -17.70
C ASP A 264 18.80 4.43 -16.63
N MET A 265 19.11 4.18 -15.35
CA MET A 265 18.60 4.94 -14.18
C MET A 265 19.58 6.01 -13.66
N GLU A 266 20.52 6.46 -14.50
CA GLU A 266 21.51 7.52 -14.18
C GLU A 266 20.86 8.91 -13.92
#